data_AF-A0A1C5AT30-F1
#
_entry.id   AF-A0A1C5AT30-F1
#
_cell.length_a   1.000
_cell.length_b   1.000
_cell.length_c   1.000
_cell.angle_alpha   90.00
_cell.angle_beta   90.00
_cell.angle_gamma   90.00
#
_symmetry.space_group_name_H-M   'P 1'
#
loop_
_entity.id
_entity.type
_entity.pdbx_description
1 polymer ?
#
loop_
_entity_poly.entity_id
_entity_poly.type
_entity_poly.pdbx_seq_one_letter_code
_entity_poly.pdbx_strand_id
1 'polypeptide(L)'
;MPLSRRPVSMPHGRHRRDYGGADDGRDHGGPARGAHPRAIWLTPLLHRPEVVAALGRASAPFLLVGGTADGAWDGAVARRLTPHVLEVPDADHGLLLPGPLARSAEVLGRVCTAVEEFVRLTGPA
;
A
#
# COMPACT_ATOMS: atom_id res chain seq x y z
N MET A 1 -17.00 -31.49 44.13
CA MET A 1 -15.58 -31.05 44.12
C MET A 1 -15.43 -29.92 43.10
N PRO A 2 -15.13 -28.67 43.50
CA PRO A 2 -14.90 -27.61 42.53
C PRO A 2 -13.41 -27.50 42.18
N LEU A 3 -13.09 -27.54 40.89
CA LEU A 3 -11.75 -27.29 40.36
C LEU A 3 -11.44 -25.79 40.49
N SER A 4 -10.48 -25.46 41.36
CA SER A 4 -9.93 -24.12 41.53
C SER A 4 -9.14 -23.72 40.29
N ARG A 5 -9.60 -22.71 39.54
CA ARG A 5 -8.84 -22.06 38.48
C ARG A 5 -8.06 -20.88 39.06
N ARG A 6 -6.74 -21.01 39.17
CA ARG A 6 -5.86 -19.87 39.43
C ARG A 6 -5.72 -19.01 38.16
N PRO A 7 -5.77 -17.67 38.24
CA PRO A 7 -5.48 -16.82 37.09
C PRO A 7 -3.98 -16.83 36.80
N VAL A 8 -3.61 -17.08 35.54
CA VAL A 8 -2.24 -16.89 35.05
C VAL A 8 -2.07 -15.42 34.70
N SER A 9 -1.23 -14.72 35.46
CA SER A 9 -0.82 -13.35 35.17
C SER A 9 0.22 -13.38 34.05
N MET A 10 -0.19 -13.00 32.83
CA MET A 10 0.72 -12.84 31.70
C MET A 10 1.29 -11.41 31.70
N PRO A 11 2.62 -11.23 31.62
CA PRO A 11 3.23 -9.91 31.59
C PRO A 11 2.86 -9.17 30.29
N HIS A 12 2.50 -7.90 30.42
CA HIS A 12 2.28 -6.99 29.29
C HIS A 12 3.56 -6.83 28.46
N GLY A 13 3.70 -7.65 27.43
CA GLY A 13 4.64 -7.45 26.35
C GLY A 13 4.29 -6.15 25.62
N ARG A 14 5.12 -5.12 25.79
CA ARG A 14 5.12 -3.95 24.91
C ARG A 14 5.40 -4.45 23.50
N HIS A 15 4.36 -4.54 22.67
CA HIS A 15 4.52 -4.61 21.22
C HIS A 15 5.17 -3.30 20.77
N ARG A 16 6.51 -3.29 20.69
CA ARG A 16 7.22 -2.34 19.83
C ARG A 16 6.66 -2.58 18.43
N ARG A 17 5.88 -1.61 17.96
CA ARG A 17 5.56 -1.48 16.54
C ARG A 17 6.86 -1.07 15.87
N ASP A 18 7.54 -2.02 15.25
CA ASP A 18 8.59 -1.73 14.30
C ASP A 18 7.93 -1.15 13.03
N TYR A 19 7.48 0.10 13.11
CA TYR A 19 7.50 0.94 11.92
C TYR A 19 8.96 1.31 11.72
N GLY A 20 9.65 0.54 10.88
CA GLY A 20 11.00 0.84 10.41
C GLY A 20 11.01 2.15 9.64
N GLY A 21 11.14 3.25 10.37
CA GLY A 21 11.41 4.59 9.88
C GLY A 21 12.37 5.24 10.86
N ALA A 22 13.66 4.95 10.70
CA ALA A 22 14.74 5.68 11.35
C ALA A 22 15.97 5.60 10.44
N ASP A 23 16.03 6.53 9.48
CA ASP A 23 17.29 6.88 8.85
C ASP A 23 18.06 7.77 9.84
N ASP A 24 18.96 7.15 10.61
CA ASP A 24 20.02 7.80 11.38
C ASP A 24 20.95 8.45 10.36
N GLY A 25 20.85 9.78 10.24
CA GLY A 25 21.59 10.61 9.30
C GLY A 25 23.10 10.64 9.55
N ARG A 26 23.78 9.50 9.38
CA ARG A 26 25.23 9.43 9.25
C ARG A 26 25.62 9.18 7.80
N ASP A 27 25.97 10.29 7.17
CA ASP A 27 26.69 10.36 5.90
C ASP A 27 28.05 9.65 6.01
N HIS A 28 28.11 8.44 5.45
CA HIS A 28 29.35 7.75 5.10
C HIS A 28 29.25 7.18 3.67
N GLY A 29 29.56 8.04 2.68
CA GLY A 29 30.33 7.64 1.51
C GLY A 29 29.57 7.16 0.27
N GLY A 30 29.49 8.04 -0.75
CA GLY A 30 29.37 7.72 -2.18
C GLY A 30 28.02 7.13 -2.65
N PRO A 31 27.43 7.57 -3.78
CA PRO A 31 26.14 7.05 -4.20
C PRO A 31 26.31 5.66 -4.83
N ALA A 32 26.30 4.63 -4.00
CA ALA A 32 25.65 3.40 -4.41
C ALA A 32 24.17 3.77 -4.63
N ARG A 33 23.81 4.06 -5.89
CA ARG A 33 22.41 4.19 -6.32
C ARG A 33 21.76 2.81 -6.17
N GLY A 34 21.46 2.42 -4.93
CA GLY A 34 20.60 1.29 -4.65
C GLY A 34 19.25 1.57 -5.29
N ALA A 35 18.81 0.71 -6.21
CA ALA A 35 17.50 0.84 -6.81
C ALA A 35 16.46 0.79 -5.68
N HIS A 36 15.68 1.86 -5.51
CA HIS A 36 14.53 1.81 -4.61
C HIS A 36 13.59 0.69 -5.08
N PRO A 37 13.01 -0.11 -4.16
CA PRO A 37 12.14 -1.18 -4.55
C PRO A 37 10.91 -0.61 -5.27
N ARG A 38 10.55 -1.25 -6.38
CA ARG A 38 9.28 -1.02 -7.07
C ARG A 38 8.14 -1.27 -6.09
N ALA A 39 7.21 -0.32 -5.99
CA ALA A 39 6.15 -0.37 -5.00
C ALA A 39 4.77 -0.48 -5.65
N ILE A 40 3.88 -1.19 -4.97
CA ILE A 40 2.46 -1.28 -5.32
C ILE A 40 1.70 -0.74 -4.11
N TRP A 41 0.93 0.32 -4.31
CA TRP A 41 0.12 0.94 -3.27
C TRP A 41 -1.35 0.65 -3.52
N LEU A 42 -1.96 -0.07 -2.60
CA LEU A 42 -3.41 -0.30 -2.59
C LEU A 42 -4.07 0.77 -1.73
N THR A 43 -5.02 1.48 -2.33
CA THR A 43 -5.84 2.53 -1.71
C THR A 43 -5.04 3.48 -0.79
N PRO A 44 -3.94 4.09 -1.28
CA PRO A 44 -3.19 5.06 -0.49
C PRO A 44 -4.05 6.27 -0.14
N LEU A 45 -3.76 6.91 1.00
CA LEU A 45 -4.52 8.05 1.50
C LEU A 45 -4.18 9.34 0.74
N LEU A 46 -4.61 9.47 -0.51
CA LEU A 46 -4.29 10.60 -1.41
C LEU A 46 -4.90 11.93 -0.97
N HIS A 47 -5.93 11.91 -0.11
CA HIS A 47 -6.42 13.11 0.57
C HIS A 47 -5.43 13.72 1.58
N ARG A 48 -4.35 13.00 1.93
CA ARG A 48 -3.34 13.47 2.88
C ARG A 48 -2.13 14.07 2.13
N PRO A 49 -1.87 15.38 2.25
CA PRO A 49 -0.78 16.04 1.52
C PRO A 49 0.60 15.41 1.74
N GLU A 50 0.87 14.89 2.94
CA GLU A 50 2.12 14.23 3.29
C GLU A 50 2.34 12.92 2.52
N VAL A 51 1.27 12.17 2.23
CA VAL A 51 1.32 10.93 1.43
C VAL A 51 1.60 11.29 -0.02
N VAL A 52 0.89 12.26 -0.57
CA VAL A 52 1.10 12.76 -1.94
C VAL A 52 2.52 13.30 -2.12
N ALA A 53 3.02 14.06 -1.15
CA ALA A 53 4.38 14.58 -1.18
C ALA A 53 5.43 13.47 -1.12
N ALA A 54 5.20 12.42 -0.31
CA ALA A 54 6.11 11.27 -0.24
C ALA A 54 6.15 10.49 -1.55
N LEU A 55 4.98 10.19 -2.14
CA LEU A 55 4.88 9.53 -3.45
C LEU A 55 5.51 10.37 -4.56
N GLY A 56 5.35 11.69 -4.53
CA GLY A 56 5.96 12.61 -5.49
C GLY A 56 7.50 12.69 -5.44
N ARG A 57 8.14 12.21 -4.36
CA ARG A 57 9.60 12.10 -4.25
C ARG A 57 10.14 10.73 -4.67
N ALA A 58 9.28 9.76 -4.96
CA ALA A 58 9.71 8.43 -5.35
C ALA A 58 10.44 8.47 -6.70
N SER A 59 11.64 7.87 -6.74
CA SER A 59 12.48 7.81 -7.94
C SER A 59 12.38 6.48 -8.68
N ALA A 60 11.85 5.44 -8.04
CA ALA A 60 11.52 4.17 -8.68
C ALA A 60 10.04 4.16 -9.14
N PRO A 61 9.71 3.42 -10.21
CA PRO A 61 8.33 3.23 -10.63
C PRO A 61 7.47 2.64 -9.51
N PHE A 62 6.21 3.06 -9.45
CA PHE A 62 5.20 2.50 -8.56
C PHE A 62 3.82 2.48 -9.22
N LEU A 63 3.02 1.48 -8.85
CA LEU A 63 1.62 1.31 -9.22
C LEU A 63 0.73 1.85 -8.10
N LEU A 64 -0.27 2.66 -8.46
CA LEU A 64 -1.36 3.05 -7.57
C LEU A 64 -2.65 2.33 -7.96
N VAL A 65 -3.31 1.70 -7.00
CA VAL A 65 -4.60 1.04 -7.18
C VAL A 65 -5.61 1.69 -6.24
N GLY A 66 -6.78 2.09 -6.75
CA GLY A 66 -7.80 2.71 -5.91
C GLY A 66 -9.21 2.56 -6.46
N GLY A 67 -10.18 2.78 -5.59
CA GLY A 67 -11.60 2.74 -5.93
C GLY A 67 -12.21 4.15 -5.98
N THR A 68 -13.14 4.41 -6.91
CA THR A 68 -13.74 5.76 -7.02
C THR A 68 -14.74 6.09 -5.92
N ALA A 69 -15.17 5.09 -5.14
CA ALA A 69 -15.99 5.29 -3.94
C ALA A 69 -15.16 5.35 -2.65
N ASP A 70 -13.83 5.17 -2.74
CA ASP A 70 -12.93 5.42 -1.61
C ASP A 70 -12.79 6.92 -1.38
N GLY A 71 -13.27 7.41 -0.23
CA GLY A 71 -13.13 8.81 0.16
C GLY A 71 -11.69 9.28 0.35
N ALA A 72 -10.73 8.35 0.43
CA ALA A 72 -9.31 8.66 0.49
C ALA A 72 -8.64 8.79 -0.89
N TRP A 73 -9.31 8.35 -1.95
CA TRP A 73 -8.78 8.32 -3.31
C TRP A 73 -9.03 9.63 -4.06
N ASP A 74 -8.03 10.08 -4.80
CA ASP A 74 -8.14 11.17 -5.77
C ASP A 74 -7.49 10.72 -7.08
N GLY A 75 -8.34 10.41 -8.06
CA GLY A 75 -7.91 9.90 -9.35
C GLY A 75 -7.09 10.90 -10.18
N ALA A 76 -7.30 12.20 -10.00
CA ALA A 76 -6.54 13.23 -10.71
C ALA A 76 -5.13 13.35 -10.11
N VAL A 77 -5.02 13.28 -8.79
CA VAL A 77 -3.73 13.22 -8.08
C VAL A 77 -2.98 11.93 -8.45
N ALA A 78 -3.64 10.77 -8.44
CA ALA A 78 -3.01 9.50 -8.78
C ALA A 78 -2.35 9.53 -10.17
N ARG A 79 -3.09 9.98 -11.20
CA ARG A 79 -2.60 10.07 -12.58
C ARG A 79 -1.49 11.11 -12.77
N ARG A 80 -1.41 12.13 -11.90
CA ARG A 80 -0.29 13.08 -11.88
C ARG A 80 0.98 12.52 -11.26
N LEU A 81 0.85 11.57 -10.32
CA LEU A 81 1.99 11.00 -9.58
C LEU A 81 2.71 9.91 -10.37
N THR A 82 1.98 9.13 -11.18
CA THR A 82 2.54 8.02 -11.94
C THR A 82 1.67 7.71 -13.17
N PRO A 83 2.24 7.22 -14.27
CA PRO A 83 1.45 6.67 -15.38
C PRO A 83 0.81 5.31 -15.05
N HIS A 84 1.23 4.65 -13.96
CA HIS A 84 0.74 3.33 -13.57
C HIS A 84 -0.39 3.44 -12.55
N VAL A 85 -1.64 3.49 -13.03
CA VAL A 85 -2.83 3.62 -12.20
C VAL A 85 -3.89 2.60 -12.61
N LEU A 86 -4.40 1.85 -11.65
CA LEU A 86 -5.65 1.08 -11.78
C LEU A 86 -6.71 1.74 -10.91
N GLU A 87 -7.69 2.36 -11.56
CA GLU A 87 -8.87 2.92 -10.89
C GLU A 87 -10.07 2.00 -11.11
N VAL A 88 -10.73 1.60 -10.03
CA VAL A 88 -11.87 0.68 -10.04
C VAL A 88 -13.14 1.47 -9.75
N PRO A 89 -14.04 1.62 -10.74
CA PRO A 89 -15.31 2.31 -10.53
C PRO A 89 -16.11 1.68 -9.38
N ASP A 90 -16.69 2.52 -8.54
CA ASP A 90 -17.58 2.19 -7.41
C ASP A 90 -16.96 1.35 -6.29
N ALA A 91 -15.66 1.03 -6.37
CA ALA A 91 -15.00 0.28 -5.31
C ALA A 91 -14.66 1.18 -4.12
N ASP A 92 -14.80 0.63 -2.92
CA ASP A 92 -14.45 1.29 -1.68
C ASP A 92 -12.95 1.15 -1.34
N HIS A 93 -12.57 1.58 -0.12
CA HIS A 93 -11.21 1.50 0.38
C HIS A 93 -10.64 0.07 0.48
N GLY A 94 -11.52 -0.93 0.61
CA GLY A 94 -11.16 -2.35 0.57
C GLY A 94 -11.13 -2.93 -0.84
N LEU A 95 -11.32 -2.10 -1.88
CA LEU A 95 -11.53 -2.49 -3.27
C LEU A 95 -12.75 -3.41 -3.45
N LEU A 96 -13.74 -3.30 -2.57
CA LEU A 96 -14.98 -4.05 -2.65
C LEU A 96 -16.04 -3.24 -3.40
N LEU A 97 -16.82 -3.94 -4.22
CA LEU A 97 -17.98 -3.38 -4.89
C LEU A 97 -19.26 -3.64 -4.09
N PRO A 98 -20.25 -2.75 -4.14
CA PRO A 98 -21.58 -3.05 -3.63
C PRO A 98 -22.21 -4.23 -4.40
N GLY A 99 -22.94 -5.08 -3.68
CA GLY A 99 -23.66 -6.22 -4.26
C GLY A 99 -22.91 -7.56 -4.13
N PRO A 100 -23.06 -8.49 -5.10
CA PRO A 100 -22.50 -9.83 -4.97
C PRO A 100 -20.97 -9.85 -4.90
N LEU A 101 -20.42 -10.60 -3.93
CA LEU A 101 -18.96 -10.71 -3.70
C LEU A 101 -18.16 -11.21 -4.91
N ALA A 102 -18.80 -11.94 -5.84
CA ALA A 102 -18.17 -12.36 -7.09
C ALA A 102 -17.60 -11.17 -7.88
N ARG A 103 -18.27 -10.02 -7.87
CA ARG A 103 -17.78 -8.81 -8.54
C ARG A 103 -16.50 -8.27 -7.88
N SER A 104 -16.43 -8.29 -6.54
CA SER A 104 -15.22 -7.93 -5.82
C SER A 104 -14.08 -8.93 -6.07
N ALA A 105 -14.40 -10.22 -6.26
CA ALA A 105 -13.42 -11.23 -6.66
C ALA A 105 -12.85 -10.96 -8.07
N GLU A 106 -13.69 -10.51 -9.02
CA GLU A 106 -13.26 -10.05 -10.33
C GLU A 106 -12.34 -8.82 -10.23
N VAL A 107 -12.64 -7.88 -9.32
CA VAL A 107 -11.76 -6.74 -9.02
C VAL A 107 -10.40 -7.22 -8.52
N LEU A 108 -10.35 -8.16 -7.58
CA LEU A 108 -9.09 -8.74 -7.12
C LEU A 108 -8.30 -9.37 -8.28
N GLY A 109 -8.97 -10.07 -9.20
CA GLY A 109 -8.35 -10.58 -10.42
C GLY A 109 -7.70 -9.48 -11.26
N ARG A 110 -8.43 -8.38 -11.50
CA ARG A 110 -7.91 -7.21 -12.24
C ARG A 110 -6.70 -6.58 -11.55
N VAL A 111 -6.72 -6.49 -10.22
CA VAL A 111 -5.59 -5.97 -9.43
C VAL A 111 -4.36 -6.87 -9.60
N CYS A 112 -4.52 -8.18 -9.49
CA CYS A 112 -3.43 -9.14 -9.71
C CYS A 112 -2.84 -9.02 -11.12
N THR A 113 -3.67 -8.90 -12.16
CA THR A 113 -3.20 -8.69 -13.54
C THR A 113 -2.42 -7.39 -13.68
N ALA A 114 -2.91 -6.27 -13.13
CA ALA A 114 -2.20 -5.00 -13.19
C ALA A 114 -0.85 -5.04 -12.46
N VAL A 115 -0.77 -5.74 -11.34
CA VAL A 115 0.48 -5.98 -10.61
C VAL A 115 1.46 -6.79 -11.47
N GLU A 116 0.98 -7.86 -12.09
CA GLU A 116 1.78 -8.73 -12.95
C GLU A 116 2.34 -7.98 -14.16
N GLU A 117 1.50 -7.18 -14.84
CA GLU A 117 1.89 -6.30 -15.94
C GLU A 117 2.89 -5.24 -15.51
N PHE A 118 2.65 -4.59 -14.37
CA PHE A 118 3.55 -3.56 -13.83
C PHE A 118 4.94 -4.14 -13.55
N VAL A 119 5.03 -5.31 -12.92
CA VAL A 119 6.30 -5.96 -12.61
C VAL A 119 7.05 -6.35 -13.88
N ARG A 120 6.34 -6.81 -14.92
CA ARG A 120 6.93 -7.09 -16.24
C ARG A 120 7.47 -5.82 -16.92
N LEU A 121 6.65 -4.78 -17.03
CA LEU A 121 6.99 -3.54 -17.73
C LEU A 121 8.13 -2.77 -17.07
N THR A 122 8.27 -2.91 -15.76
CA THR A 122 9.32 -2.24 -14.97
C THR A 122 10.44 -3.18 -14.55
N GLY A 123 10.43 -4.41 -15.07
CA GLY A 123 11.43 -5.45 -14.86
C GLY A 123 12.75 -5.15 -15.59
N PRO A 124 13.88 -5.65 -15.07
CA PRO A 124 15.05 -5.83 -15.93
C PRO A 124 14.67 -6.75 -17.09
N ALA A 125 15.16 -6.43 -18.29
CA ALA A 125 15.00 -7.25 -19.49
C ALA A 125 15.70 -8.60 -19.36
#